data_AF-A0A2G8RV54-F1
#
_entry.id   AF-A0A2G8RV54-F1
#
_cell.length_a   1.000
_cell.length_b   1.000
_cell.length_c   1.000
_cell.angle_alpha   90.00
_cell.angle_beta   90.00
_cell.angle_gamma   90.00
#
_symmetry.space_group_name_H-M   'P 1'
#
loop_
_entity.id
_entity.type
_entity.pdbx_description
1 polymer ?
#
loop_
_entity_poly.entity_id
_entity_poly.type
_entity_poly.pdbx_seq_one_letter_code
_entity_poly.pdbx_strand_id
1 'polypeptide(L)'
;MASSASTQAGSKRWTYFHSALQLAIQRSAHKWTYEDFAECFSLWCDEQPENAATIFNLVSGRLESSITENCEELFKKYNVKENLDNLHAVVTAARARKQANYDSKDVWREDLQPRAAVRARTIPLLEHERDRLRAELGLLTEENLELESQMRQNVHGTEEADRDASRLLDVLDKALAKWDKIPLDDVQSWTLQTAESAGSRA
;
A
#
# COMPACT_ATOMS: atom_id res chain seq x y z
N MET A 1 9.36 20.25 -13.95
CA MET A 1 8.50 19.09 -14.25
C MET A 1 8.68 18.72 -15.71
N ALA A 2 9.61 17.82 -16.01
CA ALA A 2 9.80 17.27 -17.35
C ALA A 2 9.88 15.74 -17.22
N SER A 3 8.71 15.10 -17.17
CA SER A 3 8.59 13.67 -17.44
C SER A 3 8.71 13.49 -18.95
N SER A 4 9.95 13.36 -19.44
CA SER A 4 10.20 12.83 -20.77
C SER A 4 9.91 11.34 -20.74
N ALA A 5 8.84 10.98 -21.46
CA ALA A 5 8.40 9.62 -21.70
C ALA A 5 9.56 8.71 -22.12
N SER A 6 9.86 7.71 -21.29
CA SER A 6 10.78 6.61 -21.59
C SER A 6 10.10 5.64 -22.55
N THR A 7 9.99 6.01 -23.82
CA THR A 7 9.61 5.08 -24.89
C THR A 7 10.79 4.13 -25.14
N GLN A 8 10.70 2.97 -24.49
CA GLN A 8 11.18 1.67 -24.98
C GLN A 8 12.69 1.39 -25.15
N ALA A 9 13.60 2.22 -24.63
CA ALA A 9 14.99 1.78 -24.47
C ALA A 9 15.07 0.76 -23.31
N GLY A 10 15.16 -0.54 -23.63
CA GLY A 10 15.39 -1.59 -22.62
C GLY A 10 16.72 -1.37 -21.88
N SER A 11 16.98 -2.17 -20.84
CA SER A 11 18.24 -2.08 -20.11
C SER A 11 19.45 -2.27 -21.04
N LYS A 12 20.62 -1.76 -20.62
CA LYS A 12 21.88 -2.00 -21.35
C LYS A 12 22.10 -3.49 -21.63
N ARG A 13 21.73 -4.34 -20.67
CA ARG A 13 21.85 -5.80 -20.79
C ARG A 13 20.92 -6.37 -21.87
N TRP A 14 19.67 -5.90 -21.94
CA TRP A 14 18.75 -6.26 -23.03
C TRP A 14 19.33 -5.87 -24.39
N THR A 15 19.83 -4.63 -24.53
CA THR A 15 20.38 -4.15 -25.79
C THR A 15 21.56 -5.00 -26.26
N TYR A 16 22.50 -5.33 -25.36
CA TYR A 16 23.63 -6.21 -25.71
C TYR A 16 23.18 -7.63 -26.08
N PHE A 17 22.23 -8.21 -25.33
CA PHE A 17 21.68 -9.52 -25.61
C PHE A 17 21.02 -9.55 -26.99
N HIS A 18 20.13 -8.59 -27.26
CA HIS A 18 19.41 -8.47 -28.51
C HIS A 18 20.36 -8.24 -29.69
N SER A 19 21.35 -7.36 -29.54
CA SER A 19 22.33 -7.10 -30.61
C SER A 19 23.19 -8.32 -30.92
N ALA A 20 23.60 -9.08 -29.91
CA ALA A 20 24.41 -10.28 -30.10
C ALA A 20 23.60 -11.40 -30.77
N LEU A 21 22.33 -11.54 -30.39
CA LEU A 21 21.42 -12.50 -31.02
C LEU A 21 21.17 -12.14 -32.48
N GLN A 22 20.85 -10.88 -32.79
CA GLN A 22 20.61 -10.43 -34.16
C GLN A 22 21.85 -10.63 -35.04
N LEU A 23 23.05 -10.36 -34.51
CA LEU A 23 24.31 -10.66 -35.20
C LEU A 23 24.47 -12.17 -35.47
N ALA A 24 24.09 -13.03 -34.52
CA ALA A 24 24.14 -14.48 -34.70
C ALA A 24 23.15 -14.96 -35.77
N ILE A 25 21.94 -14.39 -35.79
CA ILE A 25 20.92 -14.69 -36.82
C ILE A 25 21.46 -14.32 -38.19
N GLN A 26 21.96 -13.09 -38.36
CA GLN A 26 22.56 -12.62 -39.62
C GLN A 26 23.70 -13.52 -40.08
N ARG A 27 24.62 -13.85 -39.17
CA ARG A 27 25.73 -14.76 -39.50
C ARG A 27 25.27 -16.16 -39.87
N SER A 28 24.20 -16.66 -39.26
CA SER A 28 23.66 -17.99 -39.58
C SER A 28 22.93 -18.01 -40.92
N ALA A 29 22.16 -16.96 -41.23
CA ALA A 29 21.41 -16.84 -42.47
C ALA A 29 22.31 -16.62 -43.69
N HIS A 30 23.48 -15.99 -43.51
CA HIS A 30 24.45 -15.71 -44.57
C HIS A 30 25.73 -16.57 -44.51
N LYS A 31 25.74 -17.64 -43.72
CA LYS A 31 26.92 -18.53 -43.64
C LYS A 31 27.17 -19.30 -44.93
N TRP A 32 26.09 -19.65 -45.62
CA TRP A 32 26.11 -20.30 -46.93
C TRP A 32 26.15 -19.21 -48.00
N THR A 33 27.07 -19.34 -48.93
CA THR A 33 27.29 -18.40 -50.02
C THR A 33 26.50 -18.81 -51.25
N TYR A 34 26.40 -17.90 -52.22
CA TYR A 34 25.84 -18.26 -53.52
C TYR A 34 26.68 -19.34 -54.23
N GLU A 35 27.99 -19.38 -53.97
CA GLU A 35 28.89 -20.42 -54.50
C GLU A 35 28.53 -21.81 -53.93
N ASP A 36 28.33 -21.92 -52.62
CA ASP A 36 27.86 -23.17 -51.99
C ASP A 36 26.50 -23.63 -52.55
N PHE A 37 25.63 -22.67 -52.87
CA PHE A 37 24.33 -22.94 -53.48
C PHE A 37 24.46 -23.43 -54.93
N ALA A 38 25.32 -22.78 -55.71
CA ALA A 38 25.58 -23.13 -57.10
C ALA A 38 26.28 -24.49 -57.24
N GLU A 39 27.15 -24.87 -56.30
CA GLU A 39 27.75 -26.21 -56.27
C GLU A 39 26.67 -27.31 -56.09
N CYS A 40 25.66 -27.04 -55.26
CA CYS A 40 24.57 -27.99 -55.02
C CYS A 40 23.53 -28.04 -56.15
N PHE A 41 23.38 -26.96 -56.93
CA PHE A 41 22.36 -26.79 -57.96
C PHE A 41 22.93 -26.29 -59.30
N SER A 42 24.07 -26.84 -59.72
CA SER A 42 24.85 -26.35 -60.86
C SER A 42 24.05 -26.27 -62.17
N LEU A 43 23.34 -27.34 -62.54
CA LEU A 43 22.48 -27.39 -63.74
C LEU A 43 21.46 -26.24 -63.79
N TRP A 44 20.85 -25.90 -62.66
CA TRP A 44 19.83 -24.86 -62.61
C TRP A 44 20.42 -23.45 -62.59
N CYS A 45 21.55 -23.28 -61.89
CA CYS A 45 22.29 -22.02 -61.89
C CYS A 45 22.87 -21.68 -63.27
N ASP A 46 23.26 -22.69 -64.06
CA ASP A 46 23.75 -22.52 -65.43
C ASP A 46 22.61 -22.17 -66.40
N GLU A 47 21.42 -22.76 -66.22
CA GLU A 47 20.26 -22.49 -67.07
C GLU A 47 19.62 -21.12 -66.80
N GLN A 48 19.53 -20.69 -65.54
CA GLN A 48 18.86 -19.45 -65.13
C GLN A 48 19.59 -18.74 -63.96
N PRO A 49 20.73 -18.08 -64.21
CA PRO A 49 21.55 -17.47 -63.16
C PRO A 49 20.84 -16.35 -62.40
N GLU A 50 20.07 -15.51 -63.11
CA GLU A 50 19.31 -14.39 -62.51
C GLU A 50 18.22 -14.87 -61.52
N ASN A 51 17.53 -15.97 -61.87
CA ASN A 51 16.48 -16.53 -61.03
C ASN A 51 17.10 -17.25 -59.81
N ALA A 52 18.18 -18.00 -60.00
CA ALA A 52 18.88 -18.68 -58.92
C ALA A 52 19.41 -17.68 -57.86
N ALA A 53 20.02 -16.58 -58.29
CA ALA A 53 20.49 -15.52 -57.39
C ALA A 53 19.33 -14.84 -56.63
N THR A 54 18.21 -14.60 -57.32
CA THR A 54 17.00 -14.03 -56.70
C THR A 54 16.43 -14.96 -55.63
N ILE A 55 16.33 -16.27 -55.92
CA ILE A 55 15.84 -17.27 -54.97
C ILE A 55 16.79 -17.44 -53.78
N PHE A 56 18.10 -17.45 -53.99
CA PHE A 56 19.07 -17.50 -52.89
C PHE A 56 18.90 -16.33 -51.90
N ASN A 57 18.78 -15.11 -52.42
CA ASN A 57 18.55 -13.92 -51.60
C ASN A 57 17.19 -13.97 -50.90
N LEU A 58 16.15 -14.46 -51.58
CA LEU A 58 14.82 -14.64 -51.00
C LEU A 58 14.81 -15.65 -49.85
N VAL A 59 15.49 -16.79 -50.01
CA VAL A 59 15.59 -17.83 -48.97
C VAL A 59 16.36 -17.30 -47.77
N SER A 60 17.50 -16.64 -48.00
CA SER A 60 18.32 -16.05 -46.93
C SER A 60 17.53 -15.00 -46.14
N GLY A 61 16.85 -14.08 -46.83
CA GLY A 61 16.02 -13.06 -46.19
C GLY A 61 14.82 -13.65 -45.45
N ARG A 62 14.14 -14.66 -46.02
CA ARG A 62 13.03 -15.34 -45.36
C ARG A 62 13.48 -16.11 -44.12
N LEU A 63 14.65 -16.74 -44.16
CA LEU A 63 15.23 -17.44 -43.03
C LEU A 63 15.52 -16.46 -41.89
N GLU A 64 16.17 -15.33 -42.18
CA GLU A 64 16.44 -14.27 -41.20
C GLU A 64 15.15 -13.75 -40.56
N SER A 65 14.16 -13.36 -41.38
CA SER A 65 12.87 -12.86 -40.86
C SER A 65 12.16 -13.91 -40.02
N SER A 66 12.09 -15.16 -40.49
CA SER A 66 11.40 -16.23 -39.76
C SER A 66 12.05 -16.55 -38.42
N ILE A 67 13.39 -16.60 -38.36
CA ILE A 67 14.09 -16.81 -37.09
C ILE A 67 13.86 -15.63 -36.15
N THR A 68 13.93 -14.39 -36.67
CA THR A 68 13.72 -13.18 -35.88
C THR A 68 12.32 -13.13 -35.29
N GLU A 69 11.28 -13.36 -36.10
CA GLU A 69 9.88 -13.40 -35.65
C GLU A 69 9.66 -14.47 -34.57
N ASN A 70 10.17 -15.69 -34.79
CA ASN A 70 10.08 -16.77 -33.80
C ASN A 70 10.79 -16.40 -32.47
N CYS A 71 11.96 -15.77 -32.54
CA CYS A 71 12.66 -15.28 -31.35
C CYS A 71 11.86 -14.19 -30.63
N GLU A 72 11.28 -13.24 -31.36
CA GLU A 72 10.43 -12.20 -30.77
C GLU A 72 9.19 -12.77 -30.08
N GLU A 73 8.55 -13.79 -30.66
CA GLU A 73 7.45 -14.50 -30.01
C GLU A 73 7.89 -15.18 -28.71
N LEU A 74 9.04 -15.84 -28.70
CA LEU A 74 9.60 -16.44 -27.48
C LEU A 74 9.92 -15.37 -26.45
N PHE A 75 10.44 -14.20 -26.86
CA PHE A 75 10.74 -13.10 -25.96
C PHE A 75 9.47 -12.55 -25.30
N LYS A 76 8.37 -12.45 -26.06
CA LYS A 76 7.05 -12.07 -25.52
C LYS A 76 6.52 -13.15 -24.57
N LYS A 77 6.59 -14.44 -24.96
CA LYS A 77 6.06 -15.56 -24.17
C LYS A 77 6.75 -15.70 -22.80
N TYR A 78 8.07 -15.56 -22.77
CA TYR A 78 8.86 -15.70 -21.53
C TYR A 78 9.18 -14.36 -20.87
N ASN A 79 8.61 -13.26 -21.37
CA ASN A 79 8.85 -11.91 -20.87
C ASN A 79 10.33 -11.59 -20.66
N VAL A 80 11.16 -11.98 -21.63
CA VAL A 80 12.63 -11.99 -21.48
C VAL A 80 13.18 -10.58 -21.28
N LYS A 81 12.58 -9.59 -21.95
CA LYS A 81 12.97 -8.19 -21.81
C LYS A 81 12.83 -7.71 -20.37
N GLU A 82 11.66 -7.88 -19.77
CA GLU A 82 11.42 -7.46 -18.38
C GLU A 82 12.30 -8.22 -17.40
N ASN A 83 12.49 -9.53 -17.61
CA ASN A 83 13.35 -10.34 -16.76
C ASN A 83 14.82 -9.91 -16.81
N LEU A 84 15.34 -9.58 -17.99
CA LEU A 84 16.69 -9.06 -18.15
C LEU A 84 16.85 -7.65 -17.59
N ASP A 85 15.82 -6.82 -17.69
CA ASP A 85 15.78 -5.46 -17.12
C ASP A 85 15.77 -5.52 -15.59
N ASN A 86 14.94 -6.40 -15.00
CA ASN A 86 14.91 -6.68 -13.56
C ASN A 86 16.27 -7.18 -13.07
N LEU A 87 16.89 -8.12 -13.80
CA LEU A 87 18.22 -8.60 -13.47
C LEU A 87 19.26 -7.47 -13.53
N HIS A 88 19.19 -6.59 -14.53
CA HIS A 88 20.08 -5.44 -14.63
C HIS A 88 19.93 -4.48 -13.44
N ALA A 89 18.68 -4.21 -13.03
CA ALA A 89 18.38 -3.37 -11.88
C ALA A 89 18.96 -3.98 -10.57
N VAL A 90 18.71 -5.28 -10.33
CA VAL A 90 19.24 -6.00 -9.15
C VAL A 90 20.77 -5.96 -9.11
N VAL A 91 21.43 -6.24 -10.22
CA VAL A 91 22.91 -6.22 -10.31
C VAL A 91 23.45 -4.80 -10.06
N THR A 92 22.79 -3.78 -10.59
CA THR A 92 23.21 -2.38 -10.40
C THR A 92 23.06 -1.95 -8.94
N ALA A 93 21.93 -2.29 -8.32
CA ALA A 93 21.69 -2.05 -6.90
C ALA A 93 22.70 -2.79 -6.02
N ALA A 94 23.00 -4.06 -6.33
CA ALA A 94 24.00 -4.84 -5.60
C ALA A 94 25.42 -4.25 -5.72
N ARG A 95 25.81 -3.77 -6.92
CA ARG A 95 27.09 -3.08 -7.13
C ARG A 95 27.17 -1.77 -6.32
N ALA A 96 26.09 -0.98 -6.31
CA ALA A 96 26.03 0.24 -5.50
C ALA A 96 26.16 -0.06 -4.00
N ARG A 97 25.47 -1.09 -3.50
CA ARG A 97 25.59 -1.55 -2.10
C ARG A 97 27.01 -2.01 -1.76
N LYS A 98 27.66 -2.74 -2.68
CA LYS A 98 29.05 -3.17 -2.52
C LYS A 98 30.01 -1.99 -2.44
N GLN A 99 29.82 -0.97 -3.28
CA GLN A 99 30.64 0.25 -3.24
C GLN A 99 30.44 1.04 -1.94
N ALA A 100 29.24 0.99 -1.37
CA ALA A 100 28.92 1.60 -0.09
C ALA A 100 29.39 0.78 1.14
N ASN A 101 30.09 -0.34 0.96
CA ASN A 101 30.46 -1.30 2.03
C ASN A 101 29.26 -1.70 2.91
N TYR A 102 28.09 -1.87 2.30
CA TYR A 102 26.88 -2.26 3.01
C TYR A 102 26.89 -3.76 3.33
N ASP A 103 27.13 -4.12 4.59
CA ASP A 103 27.05 -5.49 5.12
C ASP A 103 25.82 -5.63 6.02
N SER A 104 24.68 -5.99 5.41
CA SER A 104 23.42 -6.22 6.11
C SER A 104 22.98 -7.68 6.00
N LYS A 105 22.08 -8.08 6.90
CA LYS A 105 21.54 -9.44 7.03
C LYS A 105 20.71 -9.90 5.82
N ASP A 106 20.33 -8.97 4.94
CA ASP A 106 19.58 -9.24 3.70
C ASP A 106 20.45 -9.63 2.50
N VAL A 107 21.77 -9.78 2.69
CA VAL A 107 22.67 -10.25 1.62
C VAL A 107 22.54 -11.77 1.48
N TRP A 108 22.22 -12.23 0.27
CA TRP A 108 22.17 -13.66 -0.06
C TRP A 108 23.53 -14.33 0.17
N ARG A 109 23.52 -15.52 0.76
CA ARG A 109 24.70 -16.36 1.01
C ARG A 109 24.44 -17.76 0.45
N GLU A 110 25.47 -18.46 -0.01
CA GLU A 110 25.32 -19.82 -0.57
C GLU A 110 24.77 -20.82 0.47
N ASP A 111 25.10 -20.65 1.76
CA ASP A 111 24.58 -21.47 2.86
C ASP A 111 23.23 -20.99 3.43
N LEU A 112 22.45 -20.21 2.67
CA LEU A 112 21.20 -19.66 3.18
C LEU A 112 20.14 -20.76 3.34
N GLN A 113 19.96 -21.20 4.59
CA GLN A 113 18.90 -22.12 4.99
C GLN A 113 17.53 -21.60 4.50
N PRO A 114 16.62 -22.46 3.98
CA PRO A 114 15.29 -22.03 3.51
C PRO A 114 14.51 -21.22 4.55
N ARG A 115 14.67 -21.55 5.85
CA ARG A 115 14.08 -20.79 6.96
C ARG A 115 14.58 -19.34 7.02
N ALA A 116 15.84 -19.09 6.71
CA ALA A 116 16.41 -17.74 6.69
C ALA A 116 15.85 -16.92 5.52
N ALA A 117 15.69 -17.53 4.33
CA ALA A 117 15.07 -16.90 3.18
C ALA A 117 13.60 -16.51 3.44
N VAL A 118 12.83 -17.40 4.08
CA VAL A 118 11.44 -17.11 4.48
C VAL A 118 11.41 -15.96 5.49
N ARG A 119 12.27 -16.00 6.53
CA ARG A 119 12.34 -14.94 7.55
C ARG A 119 12.70 -13.58 6.97
N ALA A 120 13.63 -13.49 6.03
CA ALA A 120 13.99 -12.23 5.39
C ALA A 120 12.80 -11.56 4.70
N ARG A 121 11.85 -12.35 4.16
CA ARG A 121 10.61 -11.83 3.58
C ARG A 121 9.53 -11.54 4.63
N THR A 122 9.40 -12.39 5.64
CA THR A 122 8.30 -12.30 6.60
C THR A 122 8.54 -11.25 7.69
N ILE A 123 9.79 -11.05 8.13
CA ILE A 123 10.12 -10.11 9.21
C ILE A 123 9.68 -8.68 8.87
N PRO A 124 10.02 -8.09 7.70
CA PRO A 124 9.61 -6.72 7.38
C PRO A 124 8.09 -6.52 7.40
N LEU A 125 7.34 -7.54 6.97
CA LEU A 125 5.87 -7.50 6.99
C LEU A 125 5.33 -7.53 8.42
N LEU A 126 5.90 -8.40 9.27
CA LEU A 126 5.54 -8.47 10.69
C LEU A 126 5.93 -7.19 11.45
N GLU A 127 7.05 -6.55 11.11
CA GLU A 127 7.44 -5.27 11.68
C GLU A 127 6.46 -4.16 11.30
N HIS A 128 6.01 -4.12 10.04
CA HIS A 128 4.99 -3.18 9.61
C HIS A 128 3.65 -3.37 10.35
N GLU A 129 3.18 -4.61 10.48
CA GLU A 129 1.96 -4.93 11.22
C GLU A 129 2.08 -4.61 12.71
N ARG A 130 3.23 -4.91 13.33
CA ARG A 130 3.53 -4.53 14.72
C ARG A 130 3.43 -3.02 14.91
N ASP A 131 4.02 -2.25 14.00
CA ASP A 131 4.04 -0.79 14.12
C ASP A 131 2.63 -0.20 13.90
N ARG A 132 1.83 -0.77 12.99
CA ARG A 132 0.41 -0.42 12.85
C ARG A 132 -0.37 -0.68 14.14
N LEU A 133 -0.25 -1.88 14.72
CA LEU A 133 -0.97 -2.24 15.95
C LEU A 133 -0.55 -1.39 17.14
N ARG A 134 0.72 -1.01 17.24
CA ARG A 134 1.19 -0.08 18.28
C ARG A 134 0.61 1.32 18.13
N ALA A 135 0.50 1.82 16.90
CA ALA A 135 -0.12 3.12 16.65
C ALA A 135 -1.61 3.09 17.03
N GLU A 136 -2.33 2.04 16.64
CA GLU A 136 -3.73 1.84 17.00
C GLU A 136 -3.93 1.74 18.53
N LEU A 137 -3.09 0.97 19.22
CA LEU A 137 -3.12 0.87 20.67
C LEU A 137 -2.86 2.24 21.32
N GLY A 138 -1.93 3.03 20.79
CA GLY A 138 -1.66 4.40 21.24
C GLY A 138 -2.90 5.28 21.18
N LEU A 139 -3.60 5.27 20.05
CA LEU A 139 -4.85 6.04 19.87
C LEU A 139 -5.93 5.60 20.86
N LEU A 140 -6.15 4.30 21.02
CA LEU A 140 -7.12 3.77 21.99
C LEU A 140 -6.75 4.12 23.43
N THR A 141 -5.46 4.13 23.78
CA THR A 141 -5.06 4.52 25.14
C THR A 141 -5.29 6.00 25.39
N GLU A 142 -5.08 6.86 24.40
CA GLU A 142 -5.34 8.29 24.50
C GLU A 142 -6.84 8.57 24.64
N GLU A 143 -7.67 7.95 23.81
CA GLU A 143 -9.13 8.05 23.89
C GLU A 143 -9.67 7.56 25.24
N ASN A 144 -9.16 6.42 25.75
CA ASN A 144 -9.57 5.91 27.06
C ASN A 144 -9.19 6.87 28.20
N LEU A 145 -8.02 7.52 28.13
CA LEU A 145 -7.61 8.51 29.14
C LEU A 145 -8.52 9.75 29.10
N GLU A 146 -8.90 10.21 27.91
CA GLU A 146 -9.86 11.32 27.76
C GLU A 146 -11.24 10.95 28.31
N LEU A 147 -11.75 9.77 27.97
CA LEU A 147 -13.04 9.27 28.47
C LEU A 147 -13.02 9.09 29.99
N GLU A 148 -11.93 8.56 30.55
CA GLU A 148 -11.79 8.43 32.00
C GLU A 148 -11.82 9.79 32.69
N SER A 149 -11.14 10.79 32.12
CA SER A 149 -11.17 12.17 32.62
C SER A 149 -12.59 12.75 32.61
N GLN A 150 -13.32 12.58 31.50
CA GLN A 150 -14.71 13.01 31.37
C GLN A 150 -15.63 12.30 32.36
N MET A 151 -15.48 10.98 32.54
CA MET A 151 -16.25 10.22 33.52
C MET A 151 -16.00 10.73 34.95
N ARG A 152 -14.74 11.00 35.33
CA ARG A 152 -14.42 11.53 36.65
C ARG A 152 -15.03 12.91 36.87
N GLN A 153 -15.02 13.79 35.86
CA GLN A 153 -15.67 15.11 35.94
C GLN A 153 -17.19 14.97 36.09
N ASN A 154 -17.82 14.07 35.33
CA ASN A 154 -19.25 13.82 35.42
C ASN A 154 -19.64 13.28 36.80
N VAL A 155 -18.89 12.30 37.33
CA VAL A 155 -19.12 11.76 38.68
C VAL A 155 -19.01 12.87 39.72
N HIS A 156 -17.98 13.71 39.63
CA HIS A 156 -17.81 14.83 40.55
C HIS A 156 -18.99 15.82 40.48
N GLY A 157 -19.42 16.18 39.26
CA GLY A 157 -20.58 17.04 39.06
C GLY A 157 -21.89 16.44 39.59
N THR A 158 -22.09 15.12 39.45
CA THR A 158 -23.25 14.44 40.02
C THR A 158 -23.22 14.42 41.54
N GLU A 159 -22.05 14.19 42.15
CA GLU A 159 -21.91 14.23 43.61
C GLU A 159 -22.19 15.63 44.18
N GLU A 160 -21.75 16.69 43.50
CA GLU A 160 -22.05 18.07 43.90
C GLU A 160 -23.54 18.38 43.78
N ALA A 161 -24.17 18.01 42.67
CA ALA A 161 -25.60 18.18 42.46
C ALA A 161 -26.42 17.41 43.51
N ASP A 162 -26.04 16.17 43.84
CA ASP A 162 -26.70 15.36 44.87
C ASP A 162 -26.56 15.98 46.27
N ARG A 163 -25.39 16.55 46.60
CA ARG A 163 -25.18 17.28 47.86
C ARG A 163 -26.08 18.51 47.94
N ASP A 164 -26.18 19.28 46.87
CA ASP A 164 -27.02 20.48 46.85
C ASP A 164 -28.51 20.14 46.86
N ALA A 165 -28.94 19.10 46.15
CA ALA A 165 -30.30 18.58 46.23
C ALA A 165 -30.65 18.13 47.66
N SER A 166 -29.75 17.41 48.32
CA SER A 166 -29.92 16.98 49.72
C SER A 166 -30.05 18.17 50.67
N ARG A 167 -29.24 19.23 50.49
CA ARG A 167 -29.35 20.47 51.27
C ARG A 167 -30.68 21.18 51.05
N LEU A 168 -31.18 21.22 49.81
CA LEU A 168 -32.47 21.83 49.50
C LEU A 168 -33.62 21.03 50.13
N LEU A 169 -33.56 19.70 50.10
CA LEU A 169 -34.52 18.84 50.78
C LEU A 169 -34.52 19.09 52.29
N ASP A 170 -33.34 19.19 52.94
CA ASP A 170 -33.24 19.54 54.36
C ASP A 170 -33.90 20.90 54.69
N VAL A 171 -33.81 21.88 53.78
CA VAL A 171 -34.45 23.18 53.95
C VAL A 171 -35.96 23.06 53.80
N LEU A 172 -36.44 22.29 52.82
CA LEU A 172 -37.87 22.02 52.64
C LEU A 172 -38.46 21.29 53.84
N ASP A 173 -37.78 20.28 54.38
CA ASP A 173 -38.19 19.55 55.58
C ASP A 173 -38.29 20.49 56.79
N LYS A 174 -37.32 21.41 56.95
CA LYS A 174 -37.36 22.45 57.99
C LYS A 174 -38.52 23.43 57.79
N ALA A 175 -38.82 23.79 56.54
CA ALA A 175 -39.94 24.69 56.22
C ALA A 175 -41.28 24.02 56.49
N LEU A 176 -41.45 22.76 56.10
CA LEU A 176 -42.64 21.94 56.36
C LEU A 176 -42.83 21.75 57.87
N ALA A 177 -41.78 21.40 58.61
CA ALA A 177 -41.85 21.27 60.07
C ALA A 177 -42.18 22.59 60.80
N LYS A 178 -41.90 23.75 60.19
CA LYS A 178 -42.36 25.06 60.70
C LYS A 178 -43.80 25.34 60.30
N TRP A 179 -44.19 24.98 59.08
CA TRP A 179 -45.55 25.13 58.57
C TRP A 179 -46.56 24.31 59.39
N ASP A 180 -46.23 23.06 59.71
CA ASP A 180 -47.06 22.19 60.55
C ASP A 180 -47.23 22.71 61.99
N LYS A 181 -46.33 23.58 62.44
CA LYS A 181 -46.41 24.25 63.76
C LYS A 181 -47.22 25.53 63.73
N ILE A 182 -47.67 25.99 62.56
CA ILE A 182 -48.54 27.15 62.47
C ILE A 182 -49.94 26.70 62.93
N PRO A 183 -50.50 27.31 64.00
CA PRO A 183 -51.83 26.98 64.45
C PRO A 183 -52.85 27.42 63.39
N LEU A 184 -53.29 26.46 62.58
CA LEU A 184 -54.29 26.68 61.52
C LEU A 184 -55.59 27.24 62.08
N ASP A 185 -55.96 26.87 63.31
CA ASP A 185 -57.14 27.39 64.00
C ASP A 185 -57.02 28.89 64.33
N ASP A 186 -55.82 29.35 64.69
CA ASP A 186 -55.55 30.78 64.94
C ASP A 186 -55.56 31.58 63.63
N VAL A 187 -55.01 31.00 62.55
CA VAL A 187 -55.04 31.63 61.23
C VAL A 187 -56.46 31.68 60.68
N GLN A 188 -57.26 30.62 60.83
CA GLN A 188 -58.66 30.58 60.42
C GLN A 188 -59.51 31.56 61.23
N SER A 189 -59.32 31.63 62.55
CA SER A 189 -60.03 32.58 63.41
C SER A 189 -59.64 34.03 63.09
N TRP A 190 -58.36 34.31 62.84
CA TRP A 190 -57.90 35.63 62.37
C TRP A 190 -58.49 35.98 60.99
N THR A 191 -58.55 35.02 60.08
CA THR A 191 -59.11 35.24 58.74
C THR A 191 -60.60 35.51 58.79
N LEU A 192 -61.34 34.78 59.64
CA LEU A 192 -62.76 35.01 59.90
C LEU A 192 -63.00 36.39 60.51
N GLN A 193 -62.25 36.78 61.55
CA GLN A 193 -62.36 38.10 62.17
C GLN A 193 -62.01 39.25 61.21
N THR A 194 -61.03 39.04 60.32
CA THR A 194 -60.63 40.04 59.32
C THR A 194 -61.67 40.16 58.20
N ALA A 195 -62.28 39.04 57.78
CA ALA A 195 -63.37 39.03 56.80
C ALA A 195 -64.66 39.67 57.37
N GLU A 196 -64.98 39.39 58.63
CA GLU A 196 -66.13 40.00 59.32
C GLU A 196 -65.95 41.52 59.52
N SER A 197 -64.74 41.97 59.89
CA SER A 197 -64.44 43.39 60.04
C SER A 197 -64.33 44.15 58.71
N ALA A 198 -63.94 43.48 57.61
CA ALA A 198 -63.99 44.03 56.26
C ALA A 198 -65.42 44.07 55.69
N GLY A 199 -66.24 43.06 55.97
CA GLY A 199 -67.66 43.01 55.57
C GLY A 199 -68.56 43.98 56.36
N SER A 200 -68.20 44.30 57.62
CA SER A 200 -68.90 45.27 58.46
C SER A 200 -68.65 46.74 58.08
N ARG A 201 -67.82 47.03 57.07
CA ARG A 201 -67.51 48.38 56.57
C ARG A 201 -68.13 48.69 55.18
N ALA A 202 -69.03 47.85 54.68
CA ALA A 202 -69.89 48.12 53.53
C ALA A 202 -71.34 48.35 53.98
#